data_AF-A0A804NP94-F1
#
_entry.id   AF-A0A804NP94-F1
#
_cell.length_a   1.000
_cell.length_b   1.000
_cell.length_c   1.000
_cell.angle_alpha   90.00
_cell.angle_beta   90.00
_cell.angle_gamma   90.00
#
_symmetry.space_group_name_H-M   'P 1'
#
loop_
_entity.id
_entity.type
_entity.pdbx_description
1 polymer ?
#
loop_
_entity_poly.entity_id
_entity_poly.type
_entity_poly.pdbx_seq_one_letter_code
_entity_poly.pdbx_strand_id
1 'polypeptide(L)'
;MLQPNLHLRFDLFEPACAWHGRYHLCVKGKKNLTSISATLQQEQQKAMMNEMVGKLTSVCWDKCITSAPGSKFSSGESTCLTNCAQRFLDMSVMIAKRFEMK
;
A
#
# COMPACT_ATOMS: atom_id res chain seq x y z
N MET A 1 6.55 -9.95 12.17
CA MET A 1 7.27 -9.35 11.02
C MET A 1 6.52 -8.07 10.64
N LEU A 2 6.97 -6.92 11.17
CA LEU A 2 6.37 -5.62 10.89
C LEU A 2 6.96 -5.08 9.58
N GLN A 3 6.11 -4.67 8.64
CA GLN A 3 6.53 -4.00 7.42
C GLN A 3 7.19 -2.65 7.77
N PRO A 4 8.51 -2.44 7.55
CA PRO A 4 9.17 -1.18 7.88
C PRO A 4 9.04 -0.11 6.78
N ASN A 5 8.12 -0.27 5.83
CA ASN A 5 8.05 0.56 4.62
C ASN A 5 6.76 1.37 4.49
N LEU A 6 6.25 1.92 5.60
CA LEU A 6 5.36 3.05 5.54
C LEU A 6 6.19 4.33 5.71
N HIS A 7 6.94 4.67 4.66
CA HIS A 7 7.44 6.03 4.46
C HIS A 7 6.24 6.91 4.12
N LEU A 8 5.31 7.07 5.08
CA LEU A 8 4.39 8.19 5.12
C LEU A 8 5.30 9.41 5.01
N ARG A 9 5.25 10.05 3.85
CA ARG A 9 5.96 11.29 3.55
C ARG A 9 5.96 12.17 4.80
N PHE A 10 7.16 12.41 5.32
CA PHE A 10 7.43 13.45 6.31
C PHE A 10 6.82 14.81 5.88
N ASP A 11 6.57 15.00 4.58
CA ASP A 11 5.84 16.15 4.01
C ASP A 11 4.43 16.39 4.61
N LEU A 12 3.83 15.41 5.31
CA LEU A 12 2.49 15.59 5.90
C LEU A 12 2.52 16.20 7.32
N PHE A 13 3.70 16.22 7.96
CA PHE A 13 3.93 16.77 9.31
C PHE A 13 5.22 17.57 9.42
N GLU A 14 5.83 18.00 8.30
CA GLU A 14 6.84 19.04 8.36
C GLU A 14 6.14 20.39 8.46
N PRO A 15 6.14 21.07 9.63
CA PRO A 15 5.82 22.48 9.63
C PRO A 15 6.80 23.18 8.68
N ALA A 16 6.29 24.04 7.80
CA ALA A 16 7.14 24.96 7.07
C ALA A 16 7.80 25.86 8.12
N CYS A 17 9.04 25.53 8.46
CA CYS A 17 9.84 26.32 9.38
C CYS A 17 10.74 27.23 8.57
N ALA A 18 10.70 28.52 8.89
CA ALA A 18 11.56 29.52 8.30
C ALA A 18 12.27 30.29 9.42
N TRP A 19 13.51 30.69 9.16
CA TRP A 19 14.22 31.62 10.02
C TRP A 19 13.60 33.00 9.86
N HIS A 20 13.15 33.59 10.97
CA HIS A 20 12.65 34.95 11.03
C HIS A 20 13.52 35.75 12.02
N GLY A 21 14.60 36.31 11.49
CA GLY A 21 15.66 36.92 12.30
C GLY A 21 16.35 35.86 13.18
N ARG A 22 16.31 36.06 14.51
CA ARG A 22 16.93 35.14 15.49
C ARG A 22 16.01 33.99 15.94
N TYR A 23 14.79 33.93 15.42
CA TYR A 23 13.79 32.93 15.81
C TYR A 23 13.53 31.95 14.67
N HIS A 24 13.32 30.67 15.03
CA HIS A 24 12.87 29.64 14.10
C HIS A 24 11.35 29.54 14.21
N LEU A 25 10.64 30.08 13.22
CA LEU A 25 9.18 30.13 13.24
C LEU A 25 8.63 28.97 12.41
N CYS A 26 8.01 28.02 13.08
CA CYS A 26 7.34 26.88 12.46
C CYS A 26 5.84 27.15 12.32
N VAL A 27 5.36 27.29 11.07
CA VAL A 27 3.93 27.46 10.81
C VAL A 27 3.29 26.07 10.69
N LYS A 28 2.35 25.76 11.60
CA LYS A 28 1.46 24.61 11.42
C LYS A 28 0.51 24.91 10.27
N GLY A 29 0.69 24.25 9.13
CA GLY A 29 -0.27 24.32 8.03
C GLY A 29 -1.65 23.84 8.50
N LYS A 30 -2.67 24.71 8.45
CA LYS A 30 -4.07 24.32 8.64
C LYS A 30 -4.55 23.65 7.35
N LYS A 31 -4.70 22.33 7.36
CA LYS A 31 -5.42 21.63 6.30
C LYS A 31 -6.92 21.90 6.48
N ASN A 32 -7.59 22.31 5.40
CA ASN A 32 -9.03 22.56 5.41
C ASN A 32 -9.77 21.22 5.58
N LEU A 33 -10.86 21.17 6.33
CA LEU A 33 -11.70 19.98 6.51
C LEU A 33 -12.12 19.35 5.17
N THR A 34 -12.40 20.15 4.15
CA THR A 34 -12.73 19.67 2.80
C THR A 34 -11.55 19.00 2.10
N SER A 35 -10.32 19.47 2.32
CA SER A 35 -9.11 18.82 1.82
C SER A 35 -8.71 17.59 2.64
N ILE A 36 -9.06 17.57 3.94
CA ILE A 36 -8.75 16.45 4.83
C ILE A 36 -9.54 15.21 4.40
N SER A 37 -10.84 15.33 4.08
CA SER A 37 -11.64 14.18 3.66
C SER A 37 -11.10 13.57 2.36
N ALA A 38 -10.79 14.39 1.35
CA ALA A 38 -10.22 13.93 0.09
C ALA A 38 -8.84 13.27 0.28
N THR A 39 -7.97 13.89 1.07
CA THR A 39 -6.63 13.33 1.37
C THR A 39 -6.75 12.04 2.16
N LEU A 40 -7.66 11.98 3.15
CA LEU A 40 -7.90 10.79 3.95
C LEU A 40 -8.39 9.62 3.11
N GLN A 41 -9.32 9.85 2.18
CA GLN A 41 -9.79 8.81 1.25
C GLN A 41 -8.65 8.28 0.38
N GLN A 42 -7.78 9.16 -0.14
CA GLN A 42 -6.62 8.74 -0.92
C GLN A 42 -5.62 7.91 -0.10
N GLU A 43 -5.33 8.33 1.13
CA GLU A 43 -4.43 7.59 2.02
C GLU A 43 -5.05 6.25 2.47
N GLN A 44 -6.36 6.20 2.69
CA GLN A 44 -7.10 4.96 2.96
C GLN A 44 -7.02 4.01 1.78
N GLN A 45 -7.26 4.50 0.56
CA GLN A 45 -7.13 3.69 -0.66
C GLN A 45 -5.71 3.14 -0.83
N LYS A 46 -4.68 3.95 -0.58
CA LYS A 46 -3.28 3.50 -0.61
C LYS A 46 -2.99 2.46 0.47
N ALA A 47 -3.47 2.66 1.69
CA ALA A 47 -3.30 1.70 2.78
C ALA A 47 -3.98 0.36 2.45
N MET A 48 -5.21 0.39 1.94
CA MET A 48 -5.93 -0.79 1.47
C MET A 48 -5.21 -1.49 0.31
N MET A 49 -4.68 -0.72 -0.64
CA MET A 49 -3.89 -1.27 -1.75
C MET A 49 -2.60 -1.93 -1.24
N ASN A 50 -1.88 -1.30 -0.32
CA ASN A 50 -0.66 -1.86 0.28
C ASN A 50 -0.96 -3.15 1.06
N GLU A 51 -2.08 -3.20 1.78
CA GLU A 51 -2.54 -4.40 2.46
C GLU A 51 -2.87 -5.52 1.44
N MET A 52 -3.57 -5.17 0.36
CA MET A 52 -3.91 -6.10 -0.71
C MET A 52 -2.64 -6.66 -1.38
N VAL A 53 -1.66 -5.81 -1.69
CA VAL A 53 -0.36 -6.22 -2.25
C VAL A 53 0.38 -7.15 -1.28
N GLY A 54 0.37 -6.83 0.02
CA GLY A 54 0.95 -7.69 1.06
C GLY A 54 0.32 -9.08 1.09
N LYS A 55 -1.02 -9.15 1.12
CA LYS A 55 -1.79 -10.40 1.09
C LYS A 55 -1.57 -11.19 -0.20
N LEU A 56 -1.58 -10.51 -1.34
CA LEU A 56 -1.32 -11.13 -2.64
C LEU A 56 0.08 -11.76 -2.66
N THR A 57 1.08 -11.03 -2.18
CA THR A 57 2.47 -11.49 -2.13
C THR A 57 2.60 -12.72 -1.24
N SER A 58 2.04 -12.72 -0.03
CA SER A 58 2.12 -13.89 0.86
C SER A 58 1.42 -15.12 0.28
N VAL A 59 0.21 -14.94 -0.26
CA VAL A 59 -0.56 -16.06 -0.83
C VAL A 59 0.13 -16.65 -2.05
N CYS A 60 0.65 -15.81 -2.95
CA CYS A 60 1.34 -16.31 -4.15
C CYS A 60 2.73 -16.87 -3.84
N TRP A 61 3.40 -16.33 -2.83
CA TRP A 61 4.65 -16.90 -2.33
C TRP A 61 4.45 -18.34 -1.85
N ASP A 62 3.49 -18.56 -0.94
CA ASP A 62 3.21 -19.88 -0.36
C ASP A 62 2.74 -20.90 -1.41
N LYS A 63 2.07 -20.45 -2.47
CA LYS A 63 1.55 -21.32 -3.53
C LYS A 63 2.57 -21.68 -4.61
N CYS A 64 3.43 -20.73 -4.97
CA CYS A 64 4.29 -20.88 -6.14
C CYS A 64 5.75 -21.19 -5.80
N ILE A 65 6.21 -20.84 -4.61
CA ILE A 65 7.62 -20.96 -4.22
C ILE A 65 7.76 -22.12 -3.23
N THR A 66 8.11 -23.30 -3.73
CA THR A 66 8.28 -24.53 -2.92
C THR A 66 9.70 -24.74 -2.42
N SER A 67 10.66 -23.99 -2.96
CA SER A 67 12.08 -24.06 -2.62
C SER A 67 12.66 -22.66 -2.68
N ALA A 68 13.80 -22.43 -2.01
CA ALA A 68 14.44 -21.13 -2.07
C ALA A 68 14.72 -20.77 -3.54
N PRO A 69 14.09 -19.71 -4.08
CA PRO A 69 14.30 -19.33 -5.46
C PRO A 69 15.76 -18.91 -5.63
N GLY A 70 16.36 -19.28 -6.77
CA GLY A 70 17.71 -18.85 -7.10
C GLY A 70 17.78 -17.34 -7.34
N SER A 71 18.79 -16.88 -8.09
CA SER A 71 18.86 -15.47 -8.51
C SER A 71 17.70 -15.03 -9.43
N LYS A 72 16.91 -15.98 -9.93
CA LYS A 72 15.76 -15.79 -10.81
C LYS A 72 14.71 -16.86 -10.55
N PHE A 73 13.45 -16.53 -10.81
CA PHE A 73 12.38 -17.51 -10.87
C PHE A 73 12.53 -18.43 -12.09
N SER A 74 12.26 -19.72 -11.89
CA SER A 74 12.02 -20.69 -12.96
C SER A 74 10.87 -20.23 -13.86
N SER A 75 10.84 -20.70 -15.11
CA SER A 75 9.71 -20.47 -16.02
C SER A 75 8.38 -20.98 -15.46
N GLY A 76 8.40 -22.07 -14.68
CA GLY A 76 7.22 -22.59 -13.99
C GLY A 76 6.77 -21.69 -12.86
N GLU A 77 7.71 -21.16 -12.06
CA GLU A 77 7.42 -20.25 -10.95
C GLU A 77 6.87 -18.90 -11.46
N SER A 78 7.48 -18.34 -12.51
CA SER A 78 7.00 -17.08 -13.09
C SER A 78 5.57 -17.21 -13.64
N THR A 79 5.29 -18.31 -14.36
CA THR A 79 3.95 -18.62 -14.85
C THR A 79 2.96 -18.83 -13.70
N CYS A 80 3.38 -19.53 -12.63
CA CYS A 80 2.57 -19.71 -11.43
C CYS A 80 2.22 -18.37 -10.78
N LEU A 81 3.21 -17.48 -10.60
CA LEU A 81 3.01 -16.16 -9.98
C LEU A 81 2.04 -15.29 -10.79
N THR A 82 2.17 -15.26 -12.12
CA THR A 82 1.24 -14.54 -13.00
C THR A 82 -0.19 -15.07 -12.86
N ASN A 83 -0.36 -16.39 -12.92
CA ASN A 83 -1.66 -17.03 -12.77
C ASN A 83 -2.25 -16.81 -11.36
N CYS A 84 -1.42 -16.93 -10.32
CA CYS A 84 -1.83 -16.72 -8.94
C CYS A 84 -2.37 -15.29 -8.74
N ALA A 85 -1.66 -14.28 -9.24
CA ALA A 85 -2.09 -12.90 -9.12
C ALA A 85 -3.40 -12.61 -9.84
N GLN A 86 -3.56 -13.10 -11.08
CA GLN A 86 -4.81 -12.96 -11.82
C GLN A 86 -5.98 -13.62 -11.08
N ARG A 87 -5.80 -14.87 -10.62
CA ARG A 87 -6.86 -15.60 -9.90
C ARG A 87 -7.19 -14.98 -8.55
N PHE A 88 -6.21 -14.49 -7.82
CA PHE A 88 -6.45 -13.79 -6.55
C PHE A 88 -7.32 -12.55 -6.75
N LEU A 89 -7.04 -11.75 -7.78
CA LEU A 89 -7.82 -10.56 -8.11
C LEU A 89 -9.23 -10.93 -8.60
N ASP A 90 -9.36 -11.91 -9.51
CA ASP A 90 -10.67 -12.40 -10.00
C ASP A 90 -11.56 -12.84 -8.83
N MET A 91 -11.02 -13.63 -7.90
CA MET A 91 -11.77 -14.14 -6.76
C MET A 91 -12.10 -13.02 -5.77
N SER A 92 -11.17 -12.10 -5.53
CA SER A 92 -11.42 -10.94 -4.67
C SER A 92 -12.57 -10.07 -5.19
N VAL A 93 -12.62 -9.81 -6.50
CA VAL A 93 -13.73 -9.07 -7.14
C VAL A 93 -15.02 -9.87 -7.09
N MET A 94 -14.99 -11.18 -7.34
CA MET A 94 -16.18 -12.03 -7.26
C MET A 94 -16.77 -12.04 -5.84
N ILE A 95 -15.91 -12.11 -4.82
CA ILE A 95 -16.30 -12.07 -3.42
C ILE A 95 -16.86 -10.69 -3.06
N ALA A 96 -16.19 -9.60 -3.45
CA ALA A 96 -16.65 -8.23 -3.22
C ALA A 96 -18.06 -8.02 -3.78
N LYS A 97 -18.30 -8.43 -5.04
CA LYS A 97 -19.63 -8.36 -5.68
C LYS A 97 -20.72 -9.12 -4.93
N ARG A 98 -20.39 -10.26 -4.30
CA ARG A 98 -21.37 -11.02 -3.50
C ARG A 98 -21.78 -10.29 -2.22
N PHE A 99 -20.88 -9.49 -1.64
CA PHE A 99 -21.20 -8.66 -0.48
C PHE A 99 -21.99 -7.41 -0.84
N GLU A 100 -21.81 -6.85 -2.04
CA GLU A 100 -22.59 -5.70 -2.54
C GLU A 100 -24.05 -6.05 -2.87
N MET A 101 -24.35 -7.31 -3.18
CA MET A 101 -25.70 -7.78 -3.52
C MET A 101 -26.57 -8.14 -2.30
N LYS A 102 -26.10 -7.92 -1.07
CA LYS A 102 -26.83 -8.20 0.17
C LYS A 102 -27.12 -6.93 0.94
#